data_AF-A0A973NMD4-F1
#
_entry.id   AF-A0A973NMD4-F1
#
_cell.length_a   1.000
_cell.length_b   1.000
_cell.length_c   1.000
_cell.angle_alpha   90.00
_cell.angle_beta   90.00
_cell.angle_gamma   90.00
#
_symmetry.space_group_name_H-M   'P 1'
#
loop_
_entity.id
_entity.type
_entity.pdbx_description
1 polymer ?
#
loop_
_entity_poly.entity_id
_entity_poly.type
_entity_poly.pdbx_seq_one_letter_code
_entity_poly.pdbx_strand_id
1 'polypeptide(L)'
;INRFNRAQQDGFLPNVEDGTVTLGGATTENPSFEINAALLSRCQVLILRRLDHEALAELISRAEILEQRELPVTSEAREALIASADGDGRFLLNQAETLFSIELEQPLGPSELSDLLHRRVPVYDKDREGHYNLISALHKTIRGSDPQAALYYLARMLVAGEEPLYVLRRLTRAAVEDIGMADPNALLQCLAAKEMYDFLGSPEGEIGIVQACLYLATAPKSNAAYMAQRKAWKSAQETGSLMPPKHILNAPTKLMKNVGYGKGYAYDHDADEGFSGQDYWPEEMEEQTFYAPTDRGFEARVKERLDYWQQRRKELQQSNNKAG
;
A
#
# COMPACT_ATOMS: atom_id res chain seq x y z
N ILE A 1 1.23 9.80 -16.15
CA ILE A 1 2.68 9.64 -16.42
C ILE A 1 3.55 9.88 -15.16
N ASN A 2 3.20 10.86 -14.32
CA ASN A 2 3.87 11.18 -13.04
C ASN A 2 3.96 10.02 -12.02
N ARG A 3 3.11 8.98 -12.10
CA ARG A 3 3.19 7.81 -11.22
C ARG A 3 4.28 6.80 -11.60
N PHE A 4 4.94 6.97 -12.74
CA PHE A 4 6.04 6.10 -13.16
C PHE A 4 7.36 6.58 -12.58
N ASN A 5 8.12 5.63 -12.03
CA ASN A 5 9.49 5.91 -11.61
C ASN A 5 10.39 6.17 -12.82
N ARG A 6 11.59 6.71 -12.58
CA ARG A 6 12.51 7.13 -13.65
C ARG A 6 12.86 6.01 -14.63
N ALA A 7 13.11 4.79 -14.14
CA ALA A 7 13.42 3.63 -14.97
C ALA A 7 12.23 3.21 -15.85
N GLN A 8 11.00 3.29 -15.31
CA GLN A 8 9.79 3.04 -16.09
C GLN A 8 9.60 4.10 -17.18
N GLN A 9 9.93 5.37 -16.91
CA GLN A 9 9.87 6.44 -17.91
C GLN A 9 10.95 6.26 -19.00
N ASP A 10 12.18 5.89 -18.63
CA ASP A 10 13.27 5.64 -19.59
C ASP A 10 12.96 4.48 -20.54
N GLY A 11 12.18 3.49 -20.08
CA GLY A 11 11.75 2.36 -20.91
C GLY A 11 10.92 2.74 -22.15
N PHE A 12 10.30 3.93 -22.18
CA PHE A 12 9.55 4.41 -23.33
C PHE A 12 10.43 5.04 -24.42
N LEU A 13 11.65 5.49 -24.08
CA LEU A 13 12.48 6.28 -24.99
C LEU A 13 12.78 5.60 -26.34
N PRO A 14 13.22 4.33 -26.39
CA PRO A 14 13.58 3.71 -27.67
C PRO A 14 12.41 3.67 -28.66
N ASN A 15 11.22 3.32 -28.17
CA ASN A 15 10.00 3.19 -28.99
C ASN A 15 9.42 4.55 -29.43
N VAL A 16 9.70 5.61 -28.67
CA VAL A 16 9.31 6.98 -29.04
C VAL A 16 10.30 7.54 -30.08
N GLU A 17 11.59 7.22 -29.96
CA GLU A 17 12.65 7.69 -30.86
C GLU A 17 12.60 7.04 -32.24
N ASP A 18 12.32 5.73 -32.30
CA ASP A 18 12.21 4.99 -33.56
C ASP A 18 10.83 5.13 -34.22
N GLY A 19 9.89 5.82 -33.58
CA GLY A 19 8.55 6.10 -34.07
C GLY A 19 7.55 4.93 -33.94
N THR A 20 7.91 3.86 -33.22
CA THR A 20 7.00 2.73 -32.95
C THR A 20 5.75 3.18 -32.20
N VAL A 21 5.87 4.18 -31.30
CA VAL A 21 4.74 4.73 -30.55
C VAL A 21 4.72 6.25 -30.54
N THR A 22 3.51 6.82 -30.57
CA THR A 22 3.28 8.23 -30.23
C THR A 22 2.82 8.32 -28.77
N LEU A 23 3.59 9.00 -27.92
CA LEU A 23 3.29 9.11 -26.49
C LEU A 23 2.36 10.29 -26.19
N GLY A 24 1.16 9.99 -25.70
CA GLY A 24 0.25 10.98 -25.10
C GLY A 24 0.24 10.86 -23.57
N GLY A 25 0.74 11.89 -22.88
CA GLY A 25 0.79 11.93 -21.41
C GLY A 25 -0.13 13.00 -20.82
N ALA A 26 -0.94 12.62 -19.82
CA ALA A 26 -1.72 13.56 -19.03
C ALA A 26 -1.22 13.59 -17.56
N THR A 27 -1.22 14.78 -16.96
CA THR A 27 -0.85 15.02 -15.56
C THR A 27 -1.52 16.31 -15.05
N THR A 28 -1.87 16.34 -13.76
CA THR A 28 -2.27 17.55 -13.03
C THR A 28 -1.09 18.24 -12.36
N GLU A 29 0.02 17.52 -12.19
CA GLU A 29 1.26 18.01 -11.61
C GLU A 29 2.14 18.68 -12.68
N ASN A 30 3.02 19.59 -12.26
CA ASN A 30 3.93 20.25 -13.18
C ASN A 30 4.91 19.22 -13.81
N PRO A 31 4.87 19.04 -15.14
CA PRO A 31 5.64 18.00 -15.82
C PRO A 31 7.14 18.16 -15.65
N SER A 32 7.67 19.38 -15.41
CA SER A 32 9.12 19.59 -15.23
C SER A 32 9.71 18.93 -13.99
N PHE A 33 8.88 18.60 -12.99
CA PHE A 33 9.31 17.94 -11.76
C PHE A 33 9.13 16.42 -11.81
N GLU A 34 8.07 15.96 -12.47
CA GLU A 34 7.64 14.56 -12.41
C GLU A 34 8.04 13.74 -13.64
N ILE A 35 8.46 14.39 -14.73
CA ILE A 35 8.88 13.73 -15.96
C ILE A 35 10.38 13.88 -16.13
N ASN A 36 11.07 12.81 -16.52
CA ASN A 36 12.49 12.85 -16.78
C ASN A 36 12.79 13.76 -18.00
N ALA A 37 13.97 14.40 -17.99
CA ALA A 37 14.34 15.38 -19.00
C ALA A 37 14.42 14.80 -20.42
N ALA A 38 14.79 13.52 -20.55
CA ALA A 38 14.95 12.86 -21.85
C ALA A 38 13.59 12.65 -22.55
N LEU A 39 12.55 12.29 -21.80
CA LEU A 39 11.21 12.12 -22.33
C LEU A 39 10.58 13.49 -22.64
N LEU A 40 10.78 14.46 -21.75
CA LEU A 40 10.34 15.85 -21.94
C LEU A 40 10.91 16.46 -23.22
N SER A 41 12.17 16.19 -23.56
CA SER A 41 12.77 16.74 -24.79
C SER A 41 12.22 16.15 -26.09
N ARG A 42 11.39 15.09 -26.00
CA ARG A 42 10.73 14.41 -27.13
C ARG A 42 9.21 14.62 -27.13
N CYS A 43 8.68 15.35 -26.15
CA CYS A 43 7.25 15.60 -26.00
C CYS A 43 6.93 17.09 -26.14
N GLN A 44 5.82 17.40 -26.80
CA GLN A 44 5.26 18.75 -26.75
C GLN A 44 4.41 18.91 -25.48
N VAL A 45 4.70 19.94 -24.68
CA VAL A 45 3.91 20.24 -23.47
C VAL A 45 2.78 21.19 -23.83
N LEU A 46 1.55 20.74 -23.63
CA LEU A 46 0.34 21.54 -23.79
C LEU A 46 -0.27 21.82 -22.42
N ILE A 47 -0.53 23.10 -22.14
CA ILE A 47 -1.22 23.51 -20.92
C ILE A 47 -2.72 23.50 -21.21
N LEU A 48 -3.43 22.55 -20.62
CA LEU A 48 -4.88 22.54 -20.62
C LEU A 48 -5.39 23.40 -19.48
N ARG A 49 -6.37 24.25 -19.78
CA ARG A 49 -7.08 25.03 -18.76
C ARG A 49 -8.34 24.27 -18.35
N ARG A 50 -8.81 24.57 -17.15
CA ARG A 50 -10.15 24.18 -16.72
C ARG A 50 -11.18 24.67 -17.72
N LEU A 51 -12.23 23.87 -17.92
CA LEU A 51 -13.33 24.27 -18.79
C LEU A 51 -14.04 25.48 -18.19
N ASP A 52 -14.38 26.43 -19.02
CA ASP A 52 -15.24 27.54 -18.63
C ASP A 52 -16.71 27.09 -18.64
N HIS A 53 -17.58 27.99 -18.19
CA HIS A 53 -19.01 27.74 -18.09
C HIS A 53 -19.62 27.36 -19.45
N GLU A 54 -19.26 28.08 -20.53
CA GLU A 54 -19.78 27.81 -21.87
C GLU A 54 -19.37 26.41 -22.38
N ALA A 55 -18.11 26.02 -22.18
CA ALA A 55 -17.63 24.68 -22.56
C ALA A 55 -18.33 23.57 -21.75
N LEU A 56 -18.60 23.79 -20.46
CA LEU A 56 -19.34 22.84 -19.63
C LEU A 56 -20.82 22.73 -20.06
N ALA A 57 -21.46 23.85 -20.39
CA ALA A 57 -22.82 23.87 -20.94
C ALA A 57 -22.90 23.12 -22.28
N GLU A 58 -21.87 23.26 -23.12
CA GLU A 58 -21.77 22.52 -24.38
C GLU A 58 -21.63 21.00 -24.14
N LEU A 59 -20.86 20.58 -23.13
CA LEU A 59 -20.76 19.16 -22.77
C LEU A 59 -22.11 18.56 -22.37
N ILE A 60 -22.91 19.27 -21.58
CA ILE A 60 -24.27 18.82 -21.24
C ILE A 60 -25.12 18.71 -22.51
N SER A 61 -25.10 19.74 -23.37
CA SER A 61 -25.88 19.75 -24.61
C SER A 61 -25.54 18.56 -25.51
N ARG A 62 -24.24 18.20 -25.61
CA ARG A 62 -23.79 17.02 -26.34
C ARG A 62 -24.29 15.72 -25.70
N ALA A 63 -24.28 15.63 -24.37
CA ALA A 63 -24.81 14.47 -23.66
C ALA A 63 -26.32 14.29 -23.89
N GLU A 64 -27.10 15.37 -23.87
CA GLU A 64 -28.55 15.35 -24.14
C GLU A 64 -28.87 14.90 -25.56
N ILE A 65 -28.08 15.35 -26.55
CA ILE A 65 -28.20 14.88 -27.95
C ILE A 65 -27.92 13.38 -28.05
N LEU A 66 -26.89 12.88 -27.37
CA LEU A 66 -26.52 11.46 -27.40
C LEU A 66 -27.58 10.58 -26.72
N GLU A 67 -28.10 11.02 -25.59
CA GLU A 67 -29.15 10.32 -24.82
C GLU A 67 -30.55 10.49 -25.42
N GLN A 68 -30.71 11.37 -26.41
CA GLN A 68 -31.99 11.73 -27.05
C GLN A 68 -33.05 12.22 -26.04
N ARG A 69 -32.60 12.86 -24.96
CA ARG A 69 -33.45 13.41 -23.91
C ARG A 69 -32.73 14.53 -23.17
N GLU A 70 -33.48 15.49 -22.68
CA GLU A 70 -32.95 16.56 -21.84
C GLU A 70 -32.69 16.06 -20.41
N LEU A 71 -31.75 16.71 -19.73
CA LEU A 71 -31.55 16.49 -18.30
C LEU A 71 -32.83 16.91 -17.54
N PRO A 72 -33.32 16.08 -16.61
CA PRO A 72 -34.53 16.36 -15.84
C PRO A 72 -34.25 17.37 -14.72
N VAL A 73 -33.82 18.58 -15.08
CA VAL A 73 -33.44 19.67 -14.16
C VAL A 73 -33.98 21.01 -14.68
N THR A 74 -34.30 21.94 -13.78
CA THR A 74 -34.67 23.31 -14.17
C THR A 74 -33.45 24.08 -14.71
N SER A 75 -33.69 25.24 -15.32
CA SER A 75 -32.63 26.17 -15.74
C SER A 75 -31.68 26.54 -14.59
N GLU A 76 -32.23 26.85 -13.42
CA GLU A 76 -31.46 27.24 -12.24
C GLU A 76 -30.65 26.07 -11.69
N ALA A 77 -31.20 24.85 -11.76
CA ALA A 77 -30.52 23.63 -11.36
C ALA A 77 -29.40 23.24 -12.34
N ARG A 78 -29.59 23.48 -13.64
CA ARG A 78 -28.54 23.33 -14.66
C ARG A 78 -27.38 24.27 -14.40
N GLU A 79 -27.67 25.54 -14.11
CA GLU A 79 -26.64 26.54 -13.76
C GLU A 79 -25.87 26.12 -12.49
N ALA A 80 -26.58 25.65 -11.47
CA ALA A 80 -25.97 25.12 -10.26
C ALA A 80 -25.10 23.88 -10.54
N LEU A 81 -25.55 22.98 -11.41
CA LEU A 81 -24.81 21.78 -11.82
C LEU A 81 -23.51 22.15 -12.52
N ILE A 82 -23.54 23.09 -13.47
CA ILE A 82 -22.35 23.59 -14.17
C ILE A 82 -21.38 24.25 -13.18
N ALA A 83 -21.89 25.13 -12.32
CA ALA A 83 -21.08 25.79 -11.30
C ALA A 83 -20.41 24.80 -10.35
N SER A 84 -21.10 23.72 -9.97
CA SER A 84 -20.57 22.68 -9.08
C SER A 84 -19.41 21.89 -9.68
N ALA A 85 -19.30 21.84 -11.01
CA ALA A 85 -18.25 21.08 -11.68
C ALA A 85 -16.88 21.77 -11.65
N ASP A 86 -16.82 23.08 -11.37
CA ASP A 86 -15.58 23.86 -11.21
C ASP A 86 -14.53 23.59 -12.32
N GLY A 87 -15.02 23.44 -13.56
CA GLY A 87 -14.20 23.17 -14.73
C GLY A 87 -13.78 21.72 -14.99
N ASP A 88 -14.25 20.75 -14.19
CA ASP A 88 -14.08 19.30 -14.43
C ASP A 88 -15.26 18.73 -15.22
N GLY A 89 -15.07 18.58 -16.54
CA GLY A 89 -16.09 18.02 -17.43
C GLY A 89 -16.41 16.54 -17.17
N ARG A 90 -15.48 15.76 -16.63
CA ARG A 90 -15.75 14.34 -16.28
C ARG A 90 -16.65 14.27 -15.05
N PHE A 91 -16.39 15.11 -14.05
CA PHE A 91 -17.28 15.23 -12.90
C PHE A 91 -18.70 15.62 -13.36
N LEU A 92 -18.83 16.63 -14.21
CA LEU A 92 -20.12 17.06 -14.74
C LEU A 92 -20.88 15.93 -15.46
N LEU A 93 -20.19 15.20 -16.34
CA LEU A 93 -20.81 14.11 -17.10
C LEU A 93 -21.22 12.93 -16.21
N ASN A 94 -20.47 12.62 -15.14
CA ASN A 94 -20.88 11.59 -14.18
C ASN A 94 -22.18 11.97 -13.44
N GLN A 95 -22.34 13.25 -13.09
CA GLN A 95 -23.57 13.74 -12.47
C GLN A 95 -24.73 13.71 -13.49
N ALA A 96 -24.47 14.09 -14.74
CA ALA A 96 -25.44 13.99 -15.83
C ALA A 96 -25.88 12.53 -16.09
N GLU A 97 -24.94 11.59 -16.15
CA GLU A 97 -25.21 10.15 -16.26
C GLU A 97 -26.09 9.65 -15.11
N THR A 98 -25.82 10.10 -13.88
CA THR A 98 -26.65 9.77 -12.71
C THR A 98 -28.09 10.27 -12.90
N LEU A 99 -28.27 11.49 -13.41
CA LEU A 99 -29.59 12.07 -13.69
C LEU A 99 -30.30 11.36 -14.86
N PHE A 100 -29.55 10.90 -15.85
CA PHE A 100 -30.06 10.08 -16.94
C PHE A 100 -30.46 8.67 -16.47
N SER A 101 -29.83 8.12 -15.43
CA SER A 101 -30.15 6.79 -14.90
C SER A 101 -31.48 6.71 -14.12
N ILE A 102 -32.16 7.84 -13.91
CA ILE A 102 -33.39 7.92 -13.11
C ILE A 102 -34.55 8.45 -13.94
N GLU A 103 -35.73 7.88 -13.72
CA GLU A 103 -36.98 8.43 -14.24
C GLU A 103 -37.57 9.38 -13.19
N LEU A 104 -37.77 10.63 -13.59
CA LEU A 104 -38.36 11.67 -12.75
C LEU A 104 -39.62 12.22 -13.43
N GLU A 105 -40.71 12.32 -12.68
CA GLU A 105 -41.97 12.89 -13.18
C GLU A 105 -41.90 14.41 -13.39
N GLN A 106 -40.99 15.09 -12.69
CA GLN A 106 -40.80 16.54 -12.75
C GLN A 106 -39.29 16.88 -12.72
N PRO A 107 -38.86 17.94 -13.45
CA PRO A 107 -37.48 18.42 -13.37
C PRO A 107 -37.09 18.84 -11.95
N LEU A 108 -35.85 18.52 -11.55
CA LEU A 108 -35.31 18.91 -10.24
C LEU A 108 -34.94 20.39 -10.21
N GLY A 109 -35.34 21.09 -9.15
CA GLY A 109 -34.79 22.40 -8.80
C GLY A 109 -33.42 22.26 -8.11
N PRO A 110 -32.74 23.38 -7.80
CA PRO A 110 -31.40 23.36 -7.20
C PRO A 110 -31.32 22.60 -5.87
N SER A 111 -32.36 22.69 -5.03
CA SER A 111 -32.38 22.02 -3.73
C SER A 111 -32.57 20.51 -3.88
N GLU A 112 -33.51 20.09 -4.73
CA GLU A 112 -33.78 18.68 -4.99
C GLU A 112 -32.62 18.01 -5.70
N LEU A 113 -31.98 18.73 -6.64
CA LEU A 113 -30.75 18.30 -7.30
C LEU A 113 -29.62 18.10 -6.28
N SER A 114 -29.41 19.08 -5.40
CA SER A 114 -28.43 18.98 -4.33
C SER A 114 -28.72 17.77 -3.44
N ASP A 115 -29.94 17.60 -2.96
CA ASP A 115 -30.30 16.47 -2.09
C ASP A 115 -30.14 15.11 -2.78
N LEU A 116 -30.47 15.03 -4.07
CA LEU A 116 -30.33 13.81 -4.88
C LEU A 116 -28.86 13.43 -5.09
N LEU A 117 -28.02 14.41 -5.43
CA LEU A 117 -26.58 14.20 -5.64
C LEU A 117 -25.83 13.95 -4.32
N HIS A 118 -26.22 14.62 -3.22
CA HIS A 118 -25.65 14.42 -1.88
C HIS A 118 -26.12 13.12 -1.22
N ARG A 119 -27.33 12.61 -1.52
CA ARG A 119 -27.77 11.28 -1.04
C ARG A 119 -26.99 10.13 -1.66
N ARG A 120 -26.30 10.33 -2.79
CA ARG A 120 -25.51 9.29 -3.48
C ARG A 120 -24.00 9.40 -3.32
N VAL A 121 -23.49 10.41 -2.62
CA VAL A 121 -22.09 10.45 -2.18
C VAL A 121 -22.12 10.84 -0.71
N PRO A 122 -21.95 9.90 0.25
CA PRO A 122 -21.71 10.30 1.63
C PRO A 122 -20.57 11.29 1.57
N VAL A 123 -20.83 12.52 2.04
CA VAL A 123 -19.89 13.64 2.00
C VAL A 123 -18.54 13.15 2.49
N TYR A 124 -17.72 12.78 1.51
CA TYR A 124 -16.32 12.56 1.68
C TYR A 124 -15.74 13.91 1.41
N ASP A 125 -15.64 14.66 2.48
CA ASP A 125 -14.83 15.85 2.45
C ASP A 125 -13.42 15.37 2.09
N LYS A 126 -13.04 15.61 0.83
CA LYS A 126 -11.66 15.46 0.37
C LYS A 126 -10.76 16.52 1.01
N ASP A 127 -11.29 17.35 1.91
CA ASP A 127 -10.47 17.94 2.95
C ASP A 127 -9.81 16.84 3.77
N ARG A 128 -8.48 16.87 3.71
CA ARG A 128 -7.52 15.86 4.17
C ARG A 128 -7.87 15.21 5.52
N GLU A 129 -8.54 15.91 6.41
CA GLU A 129 -8.89 15.45 7.76
C GLU A 129 -9.88 14.26 7.77
N GLY A 130 -10.96 14.30 6.99
CA GLY A 130 -11.97 13.23 6.97
C GLY A 130 -11.41 11.90 6.48
N HIS A 131 -10.62 11.97 5.40
CA HIS A 131 -9.87 10.85 4.85
C HIS A 131 -8.93 10.21 5.87
N TYR A 132 -8.07 11.01 6.52
CA TYR A 132 -7.11 10.51 7.51
C TYR A 132 -7.78 9.93 8.75
N ASN A 133 -8.92 10.49 9.16
CA ASN A 133 -9.66 9.99 10.31
C ASN A 133 -10.30 8.62 10.02
N LEU A 134 -10.91 8.43 8.85
CA LEU A 134 -11.54 7.15 8.50
C LEU A 134 -10.52 6.02 8.32
N ILE A 135 -9.40 6.27 7.62
CA ILE A 135 -8.37 5.23 7.47
C ILE A 135 -7.70 4.90 8.80
N SER A 136 -7.54 5.90 9.67
CA SER A 136 -7.01 5.73 11.04
C SER A 136 -7.96 4.89 11.89
N ALA A 137 -9.27 5.10 11.77
CA ALA A 137 -10.30 4.31 12.44
C ALA A 137 -10.35 2.87 11.92
N LEU A 138 -10.31 2.67 10.60
CA LEU A 138 -10.23 1.34 9.98
C LEU A 138 -9.01 0.56 10.51
N HIS A 139 -7.84 1.18 10.52
CA HIS A 139 -6.62 0.52 11.00
C HIS A 139 -6.71 0.18 12.49
N LYS A 140 -7.26 1.07 13.33
CA LYS A 140 -7.42 0.83 14.77
C LYS A 140 -8.45 -0.26 15.08
N THR A 141 -9.53 -0.34 14.32
CA THR A 141 -10.56 -1.39 14.50
C THR A 141 -10.05 -2.76 14.08
N ILE A 142 -9.27 -2.86 13.00
CA ILE A 142 -8.54 -4.08 12.64
C ILE A 142 -7.60 -4.48 13.79
N ARG A 143 -6.76 -3.57 14.28
CA ARG A 143 -5.85 -3.82 15.41
C ARG A 143 -6.59 -4.21 16.69
N GLY A 144 -7.74 -3.60 16.92
CA GLY A 144 -8.66 -3.89 18.04
C GLY A 144 -9.44 -5.19 17.89
N SER A 145 -9.28 -5.90 16.77
CA SER A 145 -9.99 -7.14 16.46
C SER A 145 -11.52 -7.00 16.46
N ASP A 146 -12.02 -5.86 15.96
CA ASP A 146 -13.45 -5.60 15.77
C ASP A 146 -13.80 -5.67 14.27
N PRO A 147 -14.22 -6.85 13.76
CA PRO A 147 -14.55 -7.01 12.34
C PRO A 147 -15.78 -6.19 11.92
N GLN A 148 -16.72 -5.93 12.83
CA GLN A 148 -17.94 -5.19 12.51
C GLN A 148 -17.61 -3.71 12.29
N ALA A 149 -16.87 -3.10 13.22
CA ALA A 149 -16.44 -1.72 13.08
C ALA A 149 -15.44 -1.53 11.94
N ALA A 150 -14.55 -2.50 11.71
CA ALA A 150 -13.63 -2.48 10.58
C ALA A 150 -14.38 -2.47 9.23
N LEU A 151 -15.37 -3.36 9.05
CA LEU A 151 -16.22 -3.34 7.86
C LEU A 151 -16.99 -2.03 7.70
N TYR A 152 -17.52 -1.47 8.79
CA TYR A 152 -18.22 -0.19 8.74
C TYR A 152 -17.32 0.94 8.24
N TYR A 153 -16.10 1.08 8.77
CA TYR A 153 -15.17 2.12 8.32
C TYR A 153 -14.66 1.86 6.89
N LEU A 154 -14.44 0.60 6.52
CA LEU A 154 -14.13 0.23 5.14
C LEU A 154 -15.24 0.66 4.17
N ALA A 155 -16.49 0.29 4.47
CA ALA A 155 -17.64 0.64 3.65
C ALA A 155 -17.81 2.16 3.57
N ARG A 156 -17.65 2.87 4.69
CA ARG A 156 -17.67 4.34 4.74
C ARG A 156 -16.63 4.98 3.82
N MET A 157 -15.48 4.34 3.61
CA MET A 157 -14.43 4.83 2.69
C MET A 157 -14.76 4.48 1.24
N LEU A 158 -15.17 3.23 0.94
CA LEU A 158 -15.45 2.81 -0.44
C LEU A 158 -16.70 3.50 -1.02
N VAL A 159 -17.80 3.58 -0.26
CA VAL A 159 -19.03 4.31 -0.67
C VAL A 159 -18.76 5.81 -0.86
N ALA A 160 -17.81 6.35 -0.12
CA ALA A 160 -17.33 7.73 -0.24
C ALA A 160 -16.41 7.97 -1.47
N GLY A 161 -16.08 6.94 -2.24
CA GLY A 161 -15.22 7.05 -3.41
C GLY A 161 -13.72 7.08 -3.08
N GLU A 162 -13.30 6.54 -1.93
CA GLU A 162 -11.89 6.34 -1.64
C GLU A 162 -11.26 5.37 -2.66
N GLU A 163 -9.99 5.62 -3.01
CA GLU A 163 -9.28 4.80 -3.99
C GLU A 163 -9.03 3.38 -3.42
N PRO A 164 -9.54 2.30 -4.03
CA PRO A 164 -9.48 0.98 -3.42
C PRO A 164 -8.05 0.45 -3.20
N LEU A 165 -7.08 0.79 -4.08
CA LEU A 165 -5.68 0.44 -3.84
C LEU A 165 -5.09 1.20 -2.65
N TYR A 166 -5.60 2.38 -2.29
CA TYR A 166 -5.19 3.08 -1.06
C TYR A 166 -5.58 2.26 0.16
N VAL A 167 -6.81 1.77 0.20
CA VAL A 167 -7.27 0.88 1.28
C VAL A 167 -6.42 -0.38 1.33
N LEU A 168 -6.19 -1.05 0.20
CA LEU A 168 -5.38 -2.26 0.13
C LEU A 168 -3.93 -2.04 0.61
N ARG A 169 -3.31 -0.90 0.27
CA ARG A 169 -1.98 -0.53 0.82
C ARG A 169 -2.00 -0.47 2.35
N ARG A 170 -3.08 0.05 2.94
CA ARG A 170 -3.23 0.20 4.40
C ARG A 170 -3.59 -1.11 5.10
N LEU A 171 -4.38 -1.98 4.46
CA LEU A 171 -4.62 -3.35 4.92
C LEU A 171 -3.32 -4.17 4.91
N THR A 172 -2.56 -4.09 3.81
CA THR A 172 -1.24 -4.74 3.68
C THR A 172 -0.28 -4.27 4.77
N ARG A 173 -0.31 -2.97 5.10
CA ARG A 173 0.46 -2.43 6.22
C ARG A 173 0.03 -3.02 7.56
N ALA A 174 -1.27 -3.09 7.84
CA ALA A 174 -1.79 -3.72 9.06
C ALA A 174 -1.42 -5.20 9.15
N ALA A 175 -1.40 -5.92 8.02
CA ALA A 175 -0.99 -7.33 7.96
C ALA A 175 0.41 -7.56 8.52
N VAL A 176 1.37 -6.68 8.22
CA VAL A 176 2.77 -6.83 8.69
C VAL A 176 3.05 -6.11 10.00
N GLU A 177 2.28 -5.09 10.35
CA GLU A 177 2.46 -4.29 11.57
C GLU A 177 1.73 -4.86 12.79
N ASP A 178 0.48 -5.30 12.61
CA ASP A 178 -0.42 -5.65 13.71
C ASP A 178 -0.77 -7.14 13.78
N ILE A 179 -0.61 -7.88 12.68
CA ILE A 179 -0.77 -9.35 12.63
C ILE A 179 0.61 -10.00 12.65
N GLY A 180 1.49 -9.61 11.73
CA GLY A 180 2.89 -10.02 11.70
C GLY A 180 3.06 -11.53 11.63
N MET A 181 4.00 -12.06 12.40
CA MET A 181 4.28 -13.51 12.44
C MET A 181 3.27 -14.32 13.25
N ALA A 182 2.29 -13.68 13.91
CA ALA A 182 1.23 -14.42 14.58
C ALA A 182 0.31 -15.12 13.57
N ASP A 183 0.21 -14.58 12.35
CA ASP A 183 -0.35 -15.27 11.20
C ASP A 183 0.37 -14.84 9.91
N PRO A 184 1.38 -15.62 9.46
CA PRO A 184 2.16 -15.29 8.27
C PRO A 184 1.35 -15.21 6.96
N ASN A 185 0.14 -15.79 6.91
CA ASN A 185 -0.71 -15.73 5.72
C ASN A 185 -1.40 -14.38 5.52
N ALA A 186 -1.43 -13.52 6.53
CA ALA A 186 -2.11 -12.23 6.47
C ALA A 186 -1.59 -11.32 5.32
N LEU A 187 -0.28 -11.31 5.10
CA LEU A 187 0.31 -10.55 3.99
C LEU A 187 -0.13 -11.13 2.63
N LEU A 188 -0.11 -12.46 2.49
CA LEU A 188 -0.53 -13.14 1.26
C LEU A 188 -2.00 -12.88 0.93
N GLN A 189 -2.87 -12.91 1.93
CA GLN A 189 -4.30 -12.60 1.76
C GLN A 189 -4.51 -11.16 1.24
N CYS A 190 -3.76 -10.18 1.76
CA CYS A 190 -3.85 -8.80 1.29
C CYS A 190 -3.34 -8.63 -0.15
N LEU A 191 -2.25 -9.32 -0.50
CA LEU A 191 -1.70 -9.29 -1.86
C LEU A 191 -2.64 -9.97 -2.86
N ALA A 192 -3.23 -11.11 -2.49
CA ALA A 192 -4.23 -11.80 -3.30
C ALA A 192 -5.49 -10.93 -3.50
N ALA A 193 -5.95 -10.21 -2.47
CA ALA A 193 -7.04 -9.26 -2.59
C ALA A 193 -6.70 -8.10 -3.56
N LYS A 194 -5.45 -7.62 -3.55
CA LYS A 194 -4.97 -6.63 -4.51
C LYS A 194 -4.95 -7.18 -5.92
N GLU A 195 -4.44 -8.39 -6.12
CA GLU A 195 -4.41 -9.04 -7.44
C GLU A 195 -5.82 -9.28 -7.99
N MET A 196 -6.74 -9.72 -7.12
CA MET A 196 -8.16 -9.86 -7.45
C MET A 196 -8.77 -8.52 -7.87
N TYR A 197 -8.48 -7.45 -7.13
CA TYR A 197 -8.99 -6.12 -7.48
C TYR A 197 -8.41 -5.61 -8.81
N ASP A 198 -7.11 -5.78 -9.06
CA ASP A 198 -6.51 -5.41 -10.34
C ASP A 198 -7.08 -6.21 -11.52
N PHE A 199 -7.44 -7.49 -11.29
CA PHE A 199 -7.98 -8.36 -12.31
C PHE A 199 -9.46 -8.08 -12.62
N LEU A 200 -10.28 -7.85 -11.58
CA LEU A 200 -11.74 -7.70 -11.73
C LEU A 200 -12.21 -6.24 -11.83
N GLY A 201 -11.48 -5.29 -11.25
CA GLY A 201 -11.93 -3.90 -11.11
C GLY A 201 -13.12 -3.74 -10.15
N SER A 202 -13.70 -2.54 -10.10
CA SER A 202 -14.95 -2.30 -9.35
C SER A 202 -16.18 -2.63 -10.18
N PRO A 203 -17.27 -3.11 -9.54
CA PRO A 203 -17.41 -3.37 -8.09
C PRO A 203 -16.91 -4.76 -7.64
N GLU A 204 -16.70 -5.73 -8.53
CA GLU A 204 -16.47 -7.14 -8.17
C GLU A 204 -15.19 -7.35 -7.33
N GLY A 205 -14.13 -6.61 -7.63
CA GLY A 205 -12.86 -6.64 -6.92
C GLY A 205 -12.93 -6.13 -5.48
N GLU A 206 -13.93 -5.32 -5.13
CA GLU A 206 -14.10 -4.79 -3.77
C GLU A 206 -14.41 -5.90 -2.76
N ILE A 207 -15.00 -7.01 -3.21
CA ILE A 207 -15.26 -8.20 -2.39
C ILE A 207 -13.93 -8.79 -1.87
N GLY A 208 -12.86 -8.74 -2.67
CA GLY A 208 -11.52 -9.16 -2.23
C GLY A 208 -10.99 -8.28 -1.10
N ILE A 209 -11.25 -6.97 -1.15
CA ILE A 209 -10.84 -6.01 -0.12
C ILE A 209 -11.59 -6.27 1.19
N VAL A 210 -12.90 -6.54 1.09
CA VAL A 210 -13.76 -6.93 2.22
C VAL A 210 -13.23 -8.22 2.88
N GLN A 211 -12.88 -9.23 2.07
CA GLN A 211 -12.32 -10.49 2.57
C GLN A 211 -11.00 -10.25 3.32
N ALA A 212 -10.07 -9.47 2.77
CA ALA A 212 -8.82 -9.14 3.42
C ALA A 212 -9.03 -8.38 4.73
N CYS A 213 -9.94 -7.40 4.76
CA CYS A 213 -10.25 -6.64 5.97
C CYS A 213 -10.76 -7.54 7.11
N LEU A 214 -11.70 -8.44 6.80
CA LEU A 214 -12.23 -9.41 7.76
C LEU A 214 -11.16 -10.36 8.26
N TYR A 215 -10.35 -10.91 7.34
CA TYR A 215 -9.23 -11.78 7.69
C TYR A 215 -8.34 -11.13 8.74
N LEU A 216 -7.87 -9.91 8.46
CA LEU A 216 -7.01 -9.16 9.36
C LEU A 216 -7.68 -8.84 10.70
N ALA A 217 -8.94 -8.42 10.69
CA ALA A 217 -9.67 -8.10 11.91
C ALA A 217 -9.81 -9.33 12.82
N THR A 218 -10.00 -10.53 12.25
CA THR A 218 -10.13 -11.77 13.03
C THR A 218 -8.81 -12.50 13.31
N ALA A 219 -7.71 -12.13 12.65
CA ALA A 219 -6.41 -12.78 12.81
C ALA A 219 -5.80 -12.57 14.22
N PRO A 220 -4.96 -13.51 14.71
CA PRO A 220 -4.18 -13.28 15.92
C PRO A 220 -3.24 -12.10 15.72
N LYS A 221 -3.15 -11.22 16.73
CA LYS A 221 -2.39 -9.96 16.62
C LYS A 221 -0.97 -10.13 17.15
N SER A 222 0.01 -9.56 16.47
CA SER A 222 1.37 -9.37 16.98
C SER A 222 2.08 -8.22 16.26
N ASN A 223 2.68 -7.33 17.05
CA ASN A 223 3.60 -6.31 16.57
C ASN A 223 5.07 -6.66 16.88
N ALA A 224 5.37 -7.91 17.25
CA ALA A 224 6.70 -8.33 17.68
C ALA A 224 7.75 -8.13 16.59
N ALA A 225 7.44 -8.48 15.34
CA ALA A 225 8.33 -8.25 14.20
C ALA A 225 8.57 -6.75 13.92
N TYR A 226 7.51 -5.93 14.02
CA TYR A 226 7.61 -4.47 13.88
C TYR A 226 8.51 -3.86 14.97
N MET A 227 8.36 -4.30 16.22
CA MET A 227 9.20 -3.85 17.32
C MET A 227 10.64 -4.36 17.20
N ALA A 228 10.84 -5.58 16.71
CA ALA A 228 12.17 -6.15 16.45
C ALA A 228 12.94 -5.32 15.42
N GLN A 229 12.31 -4.97 14.29
CA GLN A 229 12.89 -4.10 13.28
C GLN A 229 13.34 -2.76 13.89
N ARG A 230 12.47 -2.10 14.65
CA ARG A 230 12.79 -0.82 15.30
C ARG A 230 14.00 -0.92 16.24
N LYS A 231 14.07 -1.98 17.05
CA LYS A 231 15.18 -2.20 17.98
C LYS A 231 16.49 -2.51 17.24
N ALA A 232 16.44 -3.42 16.26
CA ALA A 232 17.61 -3.82 15.49
C ALA A 232 18.22 -2.65 14.70
N TRP A 233 17.38 -1.86 14.04
CA TRP A 233 17.83 -0.68 13.29
C TRP A 233 18.40 0.41 14.17
N LYS A 234 17.80 0.63 15.35
CA LYS A 234 18.36 1.55 16.34
C LYS A 234 19.73 1.08 16.82
N SER A 235 19.86 -0.20 17.16
CA SER A 235 21.15 -0.79 17.58
C SER A 235 22.21 -0.62 16.50
N ALA A 236 21.89 -0.94 15.24
CA ALA A 236 22.81 -0.74 14.12
C ALA A 236 23.26 0.72 13.92
N GLN A 237 22.36 1.69 14.16
CA GLN A 237 22.71 3.12 14.11
C GLN A 237 23.66 3.52 15.25
N GLU A 238 23.50 2.92 16.43
CA GLU A 238 24.31 3.20 17.62
C GLU A 238 25.68 2.51 17.57
N THR A 239 25.76 1.29 17.05
CA THR A 239 27.01 0.51 16.96
C THR A 239 27.84 0.84 15.72
N GLY A 240 27.25 1.42 14.69
CA GLY A 240 27.96 1.93 13.52
C GLY A 240 28.60 0.83 12.66
N SER A 241 29.93 0.75 12.67
CA SER A 241 30.74 -0.05 11.72
C SER A 241 31.42 -1.26 12.36
N LEU A 242 30.85 -1.83 13.44
CA LEU A 242 31.37 -3.07 14.02
C LEU A 242 31.46 -4.17 12.96
N MET A 243 32.60 -4.85 12.94
CA MET A 243 32.83 -5.92 11.98
C MET A 243 32.15 -7.21 12.45
N PRO A 244 31.52 -7.98 11.55
CA PRO A 244 31.07 -9.33 11.90
C PRO A 244 32.25 -10.20 12.32
N PRO A 245 32.03 -11.24 13.15
CA PRO A 245 33.07 -12.18 13.52
C PRO A 245 33.77 -12.80 12.31
N LYS A 246 35.08 -12.96 12.38
CA LYS A 246 35.89 -13.46 11.25
C LYS A 246 35.42 -14.80 10.72
N HIS A 247 34.88 -15.67 11.57
CA HIS A 247 34.45 -17.01 11.20
C HIS A 247 33.22 -17.03 10.28
N ILE A 248 32.40 -15.97 10.22
CA ILE A 248 31.28 -15.86 9.26
C ILE A 248 31.59 -14.94 8.07
N LEU A 249 32.79 -14.37 8.00
CA LEU A 249 33.21 -13.57 6.84
C LEU A 249 33.53 -14.47 5.65
N ASN A 250 33.15 -14.01 4.46
CA ASN A 250 33.53 -14.68 3.22
C ASN A 250 35.06 -14.58 2.97
N ALA A 251 35.67 -15.66 2.50
CA ALA A 251 37.11 -15.75 2.26
C ALA A 251 37.47 -16.27 0.85
N PRO A 252 37.08 -15.57 -0.23
CA PRO A 252 37.31 -16.03 -1.60
C PRO A 252 38.77 -15.95 -2.03
N THR A 253 39.55 -15.01 -1.47
CA THR A 253 40.95 -14.80 -1.86
C THR A 253 41.94 -15.49 -0.91
N LYS A 254 43.16 -15.77 -1.40
CA LYS A 254 44.25 -16.29 -0.55
C LYS A 254 44.59 -15.35 0.61
N LEU A 255 44.60 -14.03 0.37
CA LEU A 255 44.88 -13.04 1.40
C LEU A 255 43.84 -13.11 2.53
N MET A 256 42.54 -13.18 2.18
CA MET A 256 41.45 -13.27 3.16
C MET A 256 41.54 -14.53 4.02
N LYS A 257 41.84 -15.68 3.41
CA LYS A 257 42.07 -16.93 4.16
C LYS A 257 43.27 -16.82 5.11
N ASN A 258 44.36 -16.18 4.65
CA ASN A 258 45.57 -16.01 5.45
C ASN A 258 45.34 -15.11 6.68
N VAL A 259 44.49 -14.08 6.56
CA VAL A 259 44.12 -13.22 7.71
C VAL A 259 43.01 -13.81 8.59
N GLY A 260 42.58 -15.04 8.29
CA GLY A 260 41.68 -15.84 9.13
C GLY A 260 40.20 -15.70 8.82
N TYR A 261 39.81 -15.11 7.69
CA TYR A 261 38.38 -15.03 7.32
C TYR A 261 37.84 -16.43 7.02
N GLY A 262 36.62 -16.71 7.49
CA GLY A 262 35.96 -18.00 7.39
C GLY A 262 36.61 -19.13 8.22
N LYS A 263 37.72 -18.85 8.92
CA LYS A 263 38.39 -19.86 9.75
C LYS A 263 37.52 -20.17 10.97
N GLY A 264 37.22 -21.45 11.19
CA GLY A 264 36.38 -21.90 12.30
C GLY A 264 34.89 -21.73 12.06
N TYR A 265 34.45 -21.47 10.83
CA TYR A 265 33.03 -21.54 10.49
C TYR A 265 32.49 -22.95 10.74
N ALA A 266 31.42 -23.05 11.52
CA ALA A 266 30.71 -24.31 11.75
C ALA A 266 29.54 -24.38 10.77
N TYR A 267 29.58 -25.34 9.83
CA TYR A 267 28.49 -25.53 8.89
C TYR A 267 27.33 -26.26 9.58
N ASP A 268 26.24 -25.54 9.85
CA ASP A 268 25.13 -26.03 10.67
C ASP A 268 24.55 -27.37 10.18
N HIS A 269 24.51 -27.61 8.87
CA HIS A 269 23.99 -28.87 8.31
C HIS A 269 24.86 -30.10 8.62
N ASP A 270 26.14 -29.91 8.96
CA ASP A 270 27.04 -31.00 9.39
C ASP A 270 26.98 -31.23 10.90
N ALA A 271 26.39 -30.29 11.66
CA ALA A 271 26.23 -30.41 13.09
C ALA A 271 25.04 -31.34 13.44
N ASP A 272 25.11 -31.92 14.63
CA ASP A 272 23.99 -32.68 15.19
C ASP A 272 22.73 -31.79 15.27
N GLU A 273 21.57 -32.35 14.96
CA GLU A 273 20.28 -31.64 14.83
C GLU A 273 20.26 -30.49 13.80
N GLY A 274 21.31 -30.31 12.99
CA GLY A 274 21.43 -29.22 12.04
C GLY A 274 21.68 -27.85 12.71
N PHE A 275 22.28 -27.82 13.91
CA PHE A 275 22.50 -26.60 14.68
C PHE A 275 23.84 -26.63 15.45
N SER A 276 24.80 -25.81 15.00
CA SER A 276 26.15 -25.73 15.60
C SER A 276 26.21 -24.95 16.91
N GLY A 277 25.23 -24.08 17.17
CA GLY A 277 25.26 -23.14 18.29
C GLY A 277 26.34 -22.05 18.18
N GLN A 278 26.93 -21.86 17.00
CA GLN A 278 27.95 -20.81 16.77
C GLN A 278 27.40 -19.41 17.08
N ASP A 279 28.24 -18.57 17.67
CA ASP A 279 27.93 -17.17 18.00
C ASP A 279 28.18 -16.28 16.78
N TYR A 280 27.21 -15.42 16.46
CA TYR A 280 27.22 -14.59 15.27
C TYR A 280 27.30 -13.08 15.57
N TRP A 281 27.38 -12.69 16.85
CA TRP A 281 27.50 -11.28 17.26
C TRP A 281 28.92 -10.75 17.06
N PRO A 282 29.12 -9.49 16.63
CA PRO A 282 30.43 -8.85 16.64
C PRO A 282 31.16 -9.03 17.97
N GLU A 283 32.48 -9.23 17.93
CA GLU A 283 33.27 -9.49 19.15
C GLU A 283 33.19 -8.32 20.15
N GLU A 284 33.01 -7.09 19.65
CA GLU A 284 32.85 -5.88 20.45
C GLU A 284 31.41 -5.59 20.88
N MET A 285 30.47 -6.52 20.68
CA MET A 285 29.05 -6.35 20.96
C MET A 285 28.50 -7.49 21.83
N GLU A 286 27.76 -7.14 22.89
CA GLU A 286 26.99 -8.12 23.65
C GLU A 286 25.76 -8.60 22.88
N GLU A 287 25.38 -9.87 23.06
CA GLU A 287 24.17 -10.45 22.49
C GLU A 287 22.92 -9.63 22.89
N GLN A 288 22.07 -9.31 21.90
CA GLN A 288 20.83 -8.57 22.11
C GLN A 288 19.60 -9.35 21.65
N THR A 289 18.47 -9.18 22.35
CA THR A 289 17.19 -9.76 21.92
C THR A 289 16.33 -8.70 21.21
N PHE A 290 16.29 -8.77 19.88
CA PHE A 290 15.42 -7.89 19.08
C PHE A 290 14.02 -8.47 18.90
N TYR A 291 13.94 -9.72 18.46
CA TYR A 291 12.68 -10.41 18.21
C TYR A 291 12.28 -11.27 19.41
N ALA A 292 11.12 -10.93 19.98
CA ALA A 292 10.49 -11.64 21.08
C ALA A 292 9.08 -12.04 20.63
N PRO A 293 8.90 -13.25 20.06
CA PRO A 293 7.60 -13.71 19.62
C PRO A 293 6.60 -13.79 20.77
N THR A 294 5.32 -13.63 20.46
CA THR A 294 4.24 -13.71 21.45
C THR A 294 3.63 -15.11 21.49
N ASP A 295 2.83 -15.41 22.52
CA ASP A 295 2.18 -16.71 22.65
C ASP A 295 0.92 -16.85 21.76
N ARG A 296 0.78 -16.00 20.74
CA ARG A 296 -0.42 -15.89 19.91
C ARG A 296 -0.18 -16.48 18.53
N GLY A 297 -1.15 -17.26 18.05
CA GLY A 297 -1.15 -17.81 16.71
C GLY A 297 0.11 -18.63 16.43
N PHE A 298 0.70 -18.42 15.25
CA PHE A 298 1.90 -19.11 14.80
C PHE A 298 3.15 -18.76 15.63
N GLU A 299 3.19 -17.58 16.27
CA GLU A 299 4.36 -17.18 17.07
C GLU A 299 4.59 -18.05 18.30
N ALA A 300 3.55 -18.68 18.87
CA ALA A 300 3.73 -19.60 20.00
C ALA A 300 4.72 -20.72 19.66
N ARG A 301 4.58 -21.32 18.47
CA ARG A 301 5.50 -22.36 17.97
C ARG A 301 6.88 -21.81 17.61
N VAL A 302 6.94 -20.56 17.13
CA VAL A 302 8.22 -19.89 16.87
C VAL A 302 8.96 -19.68 18.19
N LYS A 303 8.25 -19.25 19.23
CA LYS A 303 8.80 -19.04 20.57
C LYS A 303 9.38 -20.34 21.14
N GLU A 304 8.61 -21.43 21.11
CA GLU A 304 9.09 -22.75 21.56
C GLU A 304 10.39 -23.17 20.87
N ARG A 305 10.47 -22.94 19.55
CA ARG A 305 11.67 -23.26 18.75
C ARG A 305 12.87 -22.39 19.12
N LEU A 306 12.66 -21.08 19.32
CA LEU A 306 13.72 -20.16 19.72
C LEU A 306 14.22 -20.47 21.13
N ASP A 307 13.33 -20.76 22.07
CA ASP A 307 13.69 -21.14 23.44
C ASP A 307 14.53 -22.43 23.45
N TYR A 308 14.12 -23.44 22.66
CA TYR A 308 14.88 -24.68 22.49
C TYR A 308 16.29 -24.42 21.92
N TRP A 309 16.41 -23.63 20.85
CA TRP A 309 17.72 -23.30 20.27
C TRP A 309 18.60 -22.49 21.22
N GLN A 310 18.02 -21.59 22.02
CA GLN A 310 18.77 -20.82 23.01
C GLN A 310 19.31 -21.74 24.12
N GLN A 311 18.51 -22.69 24.59
CA GLN A 311 18.95 -23.68 25.56
C GLN A 311 20.04 -24.58 24.97
N ARG A 312 19.84 -25.09 23.75
CA ARG A 312 20.81 -25.94 23.05
C ARG A 312 22.14 -25.23 22.83
N ARG A 313 22.12 -23.95 22.47
CA ARG A 313 23.33 -23.12 22.31
C ARG A 313 24.13 -23.06 23.61
N LYS A 314 23.47 -22.84 24.76
CA LYS A 314 24.14 -22.80 26.07
C LYS A 314 24.79 -24.13 26.42
N GLU A 315 24.14 -25.25 26.11
CA GLU A 315 24.68 -26.59 26.34
C GLU A 315 25.92 -26.86 25.49
N LEU A 316 25.88 -26.54 24.20
CA LEU A 316 27.00 -26.71 23.26
C LEU A 316 28.20 -25.82 23.63
N GLN A 317 27.95 -24.59 24.06
CA GLN A 317 29.02 -23.69 24.55
C GLN A 317 29.66 -24.21 25.84
N GLN A 318 28.86 -24.76 26.77
CA GLN A 318 29.37 -25.37 28.00
C GLN A 318 30.18 -26.65 27.74
N SER A 319 29.77 -27.50 26.79
CA SER A 319 30.53 -28.69 26.43
C SER A 319 31.87 -28.34 25.80
N ASN A 320 31.90 -27.34 24.92
CA ASN A 320 33.14 -26.89 24.26
C ASN A 320 34.11 -26.28 25.28
N ASN A 321 33.61 -25.51 26.25
CA ASN A 321 34.45 -24.95 27.32
C ASN A 321 34.99 -26.00 28.31
N LYS A 322 34.39 -27.19 28.39
CA LYS A 322 34.89 -28.31 29.20
C LYS A 322 35.87 -29.22 28.44
N ALA A 323 35.86 -29.17 27.11
CA ALA A 323 36.67 -30.01 26.24
C ALA A 323 37.98 -29.33 25.77
N GLY A 324 38.07 -28.00 25.85
CA GLY A 324 39.27 -27.20 25.61
C GLY A 324 40.05 -26.89 26.87
#